data_AF-A0A9P6XR29-F1
#
_entry.id   AF-A0A9P6XR29-F1
#
_cell.length_a   1.000
_cell.length_b   1.000
_cell.length_c   1.000
_cell.angle_alpha   90.00
_cell.angle_beta   90.00
_cell.angle_gamma   90.00
#
_symmetry.space_group_name_H-M   'P 1'
#
loop_
_entity.id
_entity.type
_entity.pdbx_description
1 polymer ?
#
loop_
_entity_poly.entity_id
_entity_poly.type
_entity_poly.pdbx_seq_one_letter_code
_entity_poly.pdbx_strand_id
1 'polypeptide(L)' 'MPGTNGLDLARNVRSQFPDLPIILTSGYSELLARDPGHGFTLLRKPYSLNQLAAVMTETGRQRSPVPVLV' A
#
# COMPACT_ATOMS: atom_id res chain seq x y z
N MET A 1 -6.65 9.27 11.96
CA MET A 1 -7.35 9.64 13.20
C MET A 1 -6.43 9.38 14.38
N PRO A 2 -6.52 10.13 15.49
CA PRO A 2 -6.02 9.63 16.77
C PRO A 2 -6.66 8.25 16.99
N GLY A 3 -5.85 7.19 17.10
CA GLY A 3 -6.32 5.84 17.42
C GLY A 3 -6.43 4.82 16.28
N THR A 4 -6.19 5.16 15.01
CA THR A 4 -6.09 4.15 13.92
C THR A 4 -4.74 4.29 13.22
N ASN A 5 -3.89 3.28 13.35
CA ASN A 5 -2.62 3.26 12.62
C ASN A 5 -2.89 3.03 11.11
N GLY A 6 -1.93 3.38 10.25
CA GLY A 6 -2.10 3.21 8.81
C GLY A 6 -2.28 1.76 8.35
N LEU A 7 -1.76 0.79 9.11
CA LEU A 7 -1.85 -0.64 8.79
C LEU A 7 -3.26 -1.20 9.04
N ASP A 8 -3.91 -0.82 10.13
CA ASP A 8 -5.28 -1.24 10.44
C ASP A 8 -6.27 -0.65 9.43
N LEU A 9 -6.05 0.60 9.02
CA LEU A 9 -6.80 1.20 7.92
C LEU A 9 -6.57 0.41 6.61
N ALA A 10 -5.32 0.09 6.27
CA ALA A 10 -5.02 -0.69 5.08
C ALA A 10 -5.66 -2.08 5.09
N ARG A 11 -5.69 -2.76 6.25
CA ARG A 11 -6.38 -4.05 6.42
C ARG A 11 -7.88 -3.93 6.17
N ASN A 12 -8.52 -2.92 6.74
CA ASN A 12 -9.96 -2.66 6.55
C ASN A 12 -10.32 -2.27 5.12
N VAL A 13 -9.44 -1.55 4.42
CA VAL A 13 -9.62 -1.21 3.02
C VAL A 13 -9.46 -2.47 2.15
N ARG A 14 -8.42 -3.30 2.40
CA ARG A 14 -8.21 -4.54 1.64
C ARG A 14 -9.35 -5.55 1.80
N SER A 15 -9.99 -5.62 2.98
CA SER A 15 -11.14 -6.50 3.16
C SER A 15 -12.38 -6.06 2.36
N GLN A 16 -12.53 -4.76 2.08
CA GLN A 16 -13.64 -4.21 1.29
C GLN A 16 -13.32 -4.12 -0.20
N PHE A 17 -12.05 -3.89 -0.53
CA PHE A 17 -11.56 -3.74 -1.90
C PHE A 17 -10.29 -4.59 -2.10
N PRO A 18 -10.43 -5.91 -2.29
CA PRO A 18 -9.29 -6.83 -2.40
C PRO A 18 -8.30 -6.47 -3.52
N ASP A 19 -8.81 -5.90 -4.61
CA ASP A 19 -8.02 -5.53 -5.80
C ASP A 19 -7.53 -4.09 -5.80
N LEU A 20 -7.67 -3.35 -4.69
CA LEU A 20 -7.17 -1.99 -4.55
C LEU A 20 -5.69 -2.01 -4.12
N PRO A 21 -4.76 -1.51 -4.95
CA PRO A 21 -3.37 -1.28 -4.58
C PRO A 21 -3.28 -0.35 -3.38
N ILE A 22 -2.61 -0.79 -2.33
CA ILE A 22 -2.37 0.02 -1.14
C ILE A 22 -0.86 0.15 -0.95
N ILE A 23 -0.39 1.40 -0.96
CA ILE A 23 0.98 1.77 -0.63
C ILE A 23 0.97 2.46 0.73
N LEU A 24 1.68 1.88 1.69
CA LEU A 24 1.85 2.46 3.00
C LEU A 24 3.13 3.29 3.03
N THR A 25 3.03 4.52 3.55
CA THR A 25 4.19 5.40 3.71
C THR A 25 4.50 5.59 5.19
N SER A 26 5.68 5.14 5.64
CA SER A 26 6.08 5.27 7.05
C SER A 26 7.50 5.81 7.18
N GLY A 27 7.76 6.46 8.31
CA GLY A 27 9.07 6.98 8.68
C GLY A 27 9.78 6.17 9.76
N TYR A 28 9.20 5.05 10.25
CA TYR A 28 9.76 4.33 11.39
C TYR A 28 9.43 2.83 11.39
N SER A 29 10.38 2.06 11.94
CA SER A 29 10.55 0.60 11.86
C SER A 29 9.44 -0.26 12.47
N GLU A 30 8.45 0.33 13.14
CA GLU A 30 7.43 -0.40 13.92
C GLU A 30 6.50 -1.26 13.06
N LEU A 31 6.23 -0.86 11.82
CA LEU A 31 5.41 -1.65 10.89
C LEU A 31 6.14 -2.89 10.37
N LEU A 32 7.45 -2.77 10.14
CA LEU A 32 8.31 -3.87 9.69
C LEU A 32 8.68 -4.83 10.84
N ALA A 33 8.82 -4.31 12.06
CA ALA A 33 9.20 -5.07 13.24
C ALA A 33 8.07 -5.97 13.77
N ARG A 34 6.81 -5.59 13.55
CA ARG A 34 5.65 -6.34 14.07
C ARG A 34 5.13 -7.41 13.12
N ASP A 35 5.33 -7.26 11.82
CA ASP A 35 4.77 -8.18 10.82
C ASP A 35 5.51 -8.07 9.48
N PRO A 36 6.59 -8.84 9.26
CA PRO A 36 7.31 -8.84 7.97
C PRO A 36 6.48 -9.38 6.79
N GLY A 37 5.23 -9.84 7.02
CA GLY A 37 4.36 -10.48 6.03
C GLY A 37 3.06 -9.72 5.71
N HIS A 38 2.93 -8.44 6.05
CA HIS A 38 1.67 -7.68 5.91
C HIS A 38 1.08 -7.63 4.47
N GLY A 39 1.88 -7.94 3.45
CA GLY A 39 1.42 -8.03 2.04
C GLY A 39 1.11 -6.69 1.37
N PHE A 40 1.40 -5.57 2.04
CA PHE A 40 1.34 -4.22 1.48
C PHE A 40 2.69 -3.75 0.96
N THR A 41 2.65 -2.95 -0.11
CA THR A 41 3.82 -2.21 -0.60
C THR A 41 4.16 -1.07 0.36
N LEU A 42 5.43 -0.93 0.70
CA LEU A 42 5.94 0.11 1.59
C LEU A 42 6.81 1.12 0.84
N LEU A 43 6.60 2.40 1.11
CA LEU A 43 7.47 3.49 0.67
C LEU A 43 7.99 4.26 1.87
N ARG A 44 9.29 4.12 2.15
CA ARG A 44 9.95 4.74 3.32
C ARG A 44 10.10 6.24 3.13
N LYS A 45 9.79 7.02 4.16
CA LYS A 45 10.09 8.46 4.23
C LYS A 45 11.57 8.71 4.62
N PRO A 46 12.20 9.79 4.12
CA PRO A 46 11.71 10.66 3.05
C PRO A 46 11.81 9.97 1.68
N TYR A 47 10.87 10.29 0.80
CA TYR A 47 10.86 9.83 -0.59
C TYR A 47 10.65 11.02 -1.54
N SER A 48 11.19 10.89 -2.74
CA SER A 48 10.97 11.82 -3.85
C SER A 48 9.69 11.50 -4.63
N LEU A 49 9.23 12.45 -5.44
CA LEU A 49 8.11 12.23 -6.36
C LEU A 49 8.40 11.11 -7.36
N ASN A 50 9.63 10.98 -7.85
CA ASN A 50 10.02 9.91 -8.76
C ASN A 50 9.91 8.53 -8.10
N GLN A 51 10.30 8.42 -6.83
CA GLN A 51 10.14 7.18 -6.06
C GLN A 51 8.66 6.84 -5.84
N LEU A 52 7.82 7.84 -5.54
CA LEU A 52 6.38 7.63 -5.44
C LEU A 52 5.77 7.17 -6.76
N ALA A 53 6.09 7.84 -7.87
CA ALA A 53 5.57 7.51 -9.21
C ALA A 53 5.98 6.10 -9.65
N ALA A 54 7.22 5.69 -9.39
CA ALA A 54 7.70 4.35 -9.69
C ALA A 54 6.90 3.28 -8.92
N VAL A 55 6.69 3.48 -7.61
CA VAL A 55 5.95 2.55 -6.77
C VAL A 55 4.46 2.50 -7.14
N MET A 56 3.85 3.63 -7.49
CA MET A 56 2.46 3.66 -7.98
C MET A 56 2.30 2.89 -9.29
N THR A 57 3.26 3.06 -10.21
CA THR A 57 3.26 2.35 -11.50
C THR A 57 3.41 0.85 -11.28
N GLU A 58 4.35 0.43 -10.44
CA GLU A 58 4.60 -0.97 -10.14
C GLU A 58 3.39 -1.63 -9.45
N THR A 59 2.87 -1.01 -8.39
CA THR A 59 1.74 -1.58 -7.63
C THR A 59 0.46 -1.59 -8.47
N GLY A 60 0.28 -0.62 -9.38
CA GLY A 60 -0.87 -0.58 -10.29
C GLY A 60 -0.85 -1.68 -11.36
N ARG A 61 0.33 -2.13 -11.80
CA ARG A 61 0.49 -3.20 -12.80
C ARG A 61 0.20 -4.60 -12.28
N GLN A 62 0.24 -4.80 -10.97
CA GLN A 62 -0.04 -6.09 -10.33
C GLN A 62 -1.53 -6.46 -10.34
N ARG A 63 -2.40 -5.59 -10.85
CA ARG A 63 -3.81 -5.90 -11.13
C ARG A 63 -3.94 -6.80 -12.36
N SER A 64 -4.70 -7.88 -12.23
CA SER A 64 -5.32 -8.49 -13.42
C SER A 64 -6.17 -7.42 -14.12
N PRO A 65 -6.08 -7.27 -15.46
CA PRO A 65 -6.84 -6.24 -16.16
C PRO A 65 -8.33 -6.45 -15.90
N VAL A 66 -9.02 -5.38 -15.48
CA VAL A 66 -10.49 -5.36 -15.46
C VAL A 66 -10.91 -5.53 -16.93
N PRO A 67 -11.62 -6.61 -17.30
CA PRO A 67 -12.07 -6.76 -18.67
C PRO A 67 -13.02 -5.61 -18.98
N VAL A 68 -12.60 -4.75 -19.91
CA VAL A 68 -13.50 -3.77 -20.52
C VAL A 68 -14.41 -4.59 -21.41
N LEU A 69 -15.68 -4.78 -21.00
CA LEU A 69 -16.69 -5.33 -21.88
C LEU A 69 -16.92 -4.30 -23.00
N VAL A 70 -16.43 -4.59 -24.19
CA VAL A 70 -16.75 -3.87 -25.43
C VAL A 70 -18.01 -4.49 -26.04
#